data_AF-A0A317QLG4-F1
#
_entry.id   AF-A0A317QLG4-F1
#
_cell.length_a   1.000
_cell.length_b   1.000
_cell.length_c   1.000
_cell.angle_alpha   90.00
_cell.angle_beta   90.00
_cell.angle_gamma   90.00
#
_symmetry.space_group_name_H-M   'P 1'
#
loop_
_entity.id
_entity.type
_entity.pdbx_description
1 polymer ?
#
loop_
_entity_poly.entity_id
_entity_poly.type
_entity_poly.pdbx_seq_one_letter_code
_entity_poly.pdbx_strand_id
1 'polypeptide(L)'
;MEPSTEHARGDQEPGPAHEEHPEPARRVGAHPADAPTVGAADGAGDAPSGNRESPPQPLPGVTARAWQEESLARAAEILTLANWLNRLPPEKREHIGVGADQALDAAIRWHVAEAQCAARDGKRIRPSGARVARAAAHLDAAEADLLRRVPLEFVRGQLPSLHAHIRRHLPRDDPRRLRVEKLARDPRDDLAEVHRENLIAAVRAASSAAEREQQRVRSFCTIVYGAAAGLTALASAVALVAAVDPRALALCFQPQPGAEENARLVCPTGQDLLRGRDVDVVIGETVRSLDVPLVMFIGMVAAGVTGSIALRHIRGTATPFGVPVALAVLKLPTGALSAVLGLLLMRGGFVPGLTALDTTPQIIGWAVLFGASQQLLTGLVDRQAQQVLDSVGNKTYTPSGGS
;
A
#
# COMPACT_ATOMS: atom_id res chain seq x y z
N MET A 1 20.16 68.50 29.51
CA MET A 1 19.14 67.45 29.56
C MET A 1 19.88 66.13 29.47
N GLU A 2 19.64 65.28 30.45
CA GLU A 2 20.43 64.12 30.89
C GLU A 2 19.44 63.10 31.49
N PRO A 3 19.82 61.84 31.82
CA PRO A 3 21.08 61.13 31.52
C PRO A 3 20.88 59.65 31.06
N SER A 4 22.00 58.92 30.93
CA SER A 4 22.20 57.51 31.36
C SER A 4 21.47 56.31 30.72
N THR A 5 22.01 55.07 30.66
CA THR A 5 23.38 54.46 30.62
C THR A 5 23.19 52.94 30.25
N GLU A 6 24.11 51.95 30.18
CA GLU A 6 25.57 51.72 30.43
C GLU A 6 26.06 50.58 29.47
N HIS A 7 27.35 50.39 29.15
CA HIS A 7 28.29 49.34 29.65
C HIS A 7 27.71 47.94 29.99
N ALA A 8 28.41 46.80 29.78
CA ALA A 8 29.75 46.44 29.24
C ALA A 8 29.68 44.97 28.70
N ARG A 9 30.41 44.48 27.69
CA ARG A 9 31.86 44.35 27.37
C ARG A 9 32.58 43.18 28.10
N GLY A 10 33.31 42.37 27.34
CA GLY A 10 34.01 41.11 27.74
C GLY A 10 33.49 39.94 26.90
N ASP A 11 34.17 39.33 25.92
CA ASP A 11 35.58 38.90 25.73
C ASP A 11 35.98 37.61 26.48
N GLN A 12 35.81 36.43 25.86
CA GLN A 12 36.79 35.31 25.93
C GLN A 12 36.46 34.14 24.96
N GLU A 13 37.43 33.77 24.11
CA GLU A 13 37.71 32.39 23.65
C GLU A 13 38.96 31.89 24.44
N PRO A 14 39.38 30.58 24.43
CA PRO A 14 38.95 29.44 23.59
C PRO A 14 38.62 28.15 24.39
N GLY A 15 38.51 27.00 23.72
CA GLY A 15 38.61 25.65 24.33
C GLY A 15 40.07 25.13 24.42
N PRO A 16 40.37 23.81 24.41
CA PRO A 16 39.49 22.61 24.44
C PRO A 16 39.86 21.60 25.57
N ALA A 17 39.21 20.43 25.64
CA ALA A 17 39.70 19.27 26.42
C ALA A 17 39.20 17.91 25.87
N HIS A 18 40.03 16.87 26.03
CA HIS A 18 39.74 15.44 25.84
C HIS A 18 39.97 14.72 27.17
N GLU A 19 39.07 13.82 27.58
CA GLU A 19 39.30 12.65 28.47
C GLU A 19 38.03 11.79 28.37
N GLU A 20 38.02 10.54 27.89
CA GLU A 20 38.60 9.25 28.35
C GLU A 20 37.72 8.45 29.34
N HIS A 21 38.06 7.17 29.53
CA HIS A 21 37.17 6.09 30.02
C HIS A 21 37.29 5.87 31.56
N PRO A 22 36.39 5.13 32.26
CA PRO A 22 36.28 3.67 32.08
C PRO A 22 34.93 2.97 32.34
N GLU A 23 34.88 1.69 31.95
CA GLU A 23 33.89 0.65 32.32
C GLU A 23 34.11 0.16 33.78
N PRO A 24 33.16 -0.56 34.43
CA PRO A 24 33.52 -1.91 34.86
C PRO A 24 32.42 -3.01 34.90
N ALA A 25 32.63 -4.08 34.11
CA ALA A 25 32.95 -5.44 34.56
C ALA A 25 31.88 -6.55 34.81
N ARG A 26 32.17 -7.70 34.17
CA ARG A 26 32.12 -9.12 34.66
C ARG A 26 30.80 -9.91 34.76
N ARG A 27 30.73 -10.98 33.94
CA ARG A 27 30.79 -12.44 34.27
C ARG A 27 31.15 -13.19 32.97
N VAL A 28 32.21 -14.02 32.85
CA VAL A 28 32.46 -15.37 33.42
C VAL A 28 31.36 -16.38 33.01
N GLY A 29 31.60 -17.48 32.28
CA GLY A 29 32.79 -18.08 31.61
C GLY A 29 32.30 -19.05 30.50
N ALA A 30 33.06 -19.99 29.90
CA ALA A 30 34.44 -20.47 30.08
C ALA A 30 34.94 -21.22 28.80
N HIS A 31 36.23 -21.58 28.74
CA HIS A 31 36.87 -22.47 27.74
C HIS A 31 37.19 -23.84 28.41
N PRO A 32 37.54 -24.94 27.70
CA PRO A 32 38.63 -25.08 26.69
C PRO A 32 38.14 -25.85 25.41
N ALA A 33 38.91 -26.50 24.52
CA ALA A 33 40.35 -26.81 24.47
C ALA A 33 40.89 -26.95 23.01
N ASP A 34 42.21 -27.07 22.92
CA ASP A 34 43.05 -27.74 21.90
C ASP A 34 43.10 -27.25 20.43
N ALA A 35 44.33 -26.93 20.02
CA ALA A 35 44.82 -26.94 18.64
C ALA A 35 45.71 -28.19 18.41
N PRO A 36 46.21 -28.44 17.18
CA PRO A 36 47.55 -27.91 16.89
C PRO A 36 47.79 -27.46 15.43
N THR A 37 48.84 -26.66 15.23
CA THR A 37 49.34 -26.21 13.93
C THR A 37 50.44 -27.10 13.35
N VAL A 38 50.30 -27.51 12.09
CA VAL A 38 51.33 -28.00 11.16
C VAL A 38 50.88 -27.56 9.76
N GLY A 39 51.69 -27.17 8.77
CA GLY A 39 53.15 -27.02 8.64
C GLY A 39 53.44 -26.81 7.14
N ALA A 40 54.44 -26.01 6.76
CA ALA A 40 54.61 -25.57 5.36
C ALA A 40 55.48 -26.51 4.52
N ALA A 41 55.13 -26.68 3.23
CA ALA A 41 55.98 -27.25 2.18
C ALA A 41 55.49 -26.79 0.79
N ASP A 42 56.41 -26.56 -0.14
CA ASP A 42 56.10 -26.15 -1.52
C ASP A 42 55.65 -27.33 -2.42
N GLY A 43 54.94 -27.00 -3.51
CA GLY A 43 54.54 -27.98 -4.52
C GLY A 43 54.01 -27.29 -5.78
N ALA A 44 54.90 -27.01 -6.74
CA ALA A 44 54.50 -26.48 -8.04
C ALA A 44 53.86 -27.57 -8.92
N GLY A 45 52.76 -27.23 -9.60
CA GLY A 45 52.10 -28.11 -10.56
C GLY A 45 51.14 -27.33 -11.43
N ASP A 46 51.45 -27.20 -12.73
CA ASP A 46 50.56 -26.57 -13.70
C ASP A 46 49.28 -27.40 -13.86
N ALA A 47 48.14 -26.79 -13.54
CA ALA A 47 46.82 -27.30 -13.83
C ALA A 47 46.11 -26.30 -14.75
N PRO A 48 45.41 -26.76 -15.81
CA PRO A 48 44.78 -25.85 -16.77
C PRO A 48 43.74 -24.97 -16.08
N SER A 49 43.71 -23.70 -16.46
CA SER A 49 42.82 -22.68 -15.91
C SER A 49 41.37 -22.89 -16.33
N GLY A 50 40.74 -23.93 -15.79
CA GLY A 50 39.32 -24.20 -15.95
C GLY A 50 38.49 -23.01 -15.46
N ASN A 51 37.42 -22.70 -16.18
CA ASN A 51 36.56 -21.55 -15.88
C ASN A 51 36.12 -21.57 -14.41
N ARG A 52 36.58 -20.59 -13.62
CA ARG A 52 36.03 -20.31 -12.29
C ARG A 52 34.62 -19.75 -12.47
N GLU A 53 33.67 -20.67 -12.62
CA GLU A 53 32.25 -20.39 -12.53
C GLU A 53 31.99 -19.65 -11.22
N SER A 54 31.71 -18.36 -11.33
CA SER A 54 31.44 -17.53 -10.16
C SER A 54 30.18 -18.07 -9.50
N PRO A 55 30.21 -18.39 -8.18
CA PRO A 55 29.05 -18.93 -7.50
C PRO A 55 27.88 -17.94 -7.62
N PRO A 56 26.62 -18.43 -7.66
CA PRO A 56 25.47 -17.55 -7.61
C PRO A 56 25.59 -16.63 -6.39
N GLN A 57 25.38 -15.32 -6.60
CA GLN A 57 25.49 -14.36 -5.52
C GLN A 57 24.59 -14.76 -4.34
N PRO A 58 25.05 -14.64 -3.08
CA PRO A 58 24.23 -14.94 -1.92
C PRO A 58 22.88 -14.22 -2.02
N LEU A 59 21.79 -14.97 -1.85
CA LEU A 59 20.45 -14.39 -1.84
C LEU A 59 20.41 -13.28 -0.76
N PRO A 60 19.99 -12.05 -1.11
CA PRO A 60 19.82 -10.99 -0.13
C PRO A 60 18.87 -11.45 0.99
N GLY A 61 19.12 -11.00 2.22
CA GLY A 61 18.21 -11.27 3.33
C GLY A 61 16.80 -10.78 3.02
N VAL A 62 15.82 -11.67 3.16
CA VAL A 62 14.42 -11.48 2.72
C VAL A 62 13.88 -10.12 3.17
N THR A 63 13.53 -9.27 2.22
CA THR A 63 12.97 -7.96 2.53
C THR A 63 11.50 -8.08 2.95
N ALA A 64 11.07 -7.22 3.87
CA ALA A 64 9.71 -7.22 4.38
C ALA A 64 8.65 -6.68 3.38
N ARG A 65 8.90 -6.74 2.07
CA ARG A 65 8.01 -6.21 1.03
C ARG A 65 7.99 -7.11 -0.21
N ALA A 66 6.86 -7.79 -0.43
CA ALA A 66 6.67 -8.69 -1.58
C ALA A 66 7.07 -8.08 -2.94
N TRP A 67 6.76 -6.81 -3.20
CA TRP A 67 7.13 -6.15 -4.46
C TRP A 67 8.65 -5.97 -4.64
N GLN A 68 9.43 -5.85 -3.56
CA GLN A 68 10.88 -5.76 -3.63
C GLN A 68 11.47 -7.13 -3.98
N GLU A 69 11.01 -8.19 -3.32
CA GLU A 69 11.38 -9.58 -3.65
C GLU A 69 11.00 -9.95 -5.09
N GLU A 70 9.77 -9.66 -5.52
CA GLU A 70 9.27 -9.89 -6.88
C GLU A 70 10.14 -9.17 -7.93
N SER A 71 10.45 -7.90 -7.70
CA SER A 71 11.32 -7.11 -8.60
C SER A 71 12.75 -7.65 -8.65
N LEU A 72 13.30 -8.09 -7.51
CA LEU A 72 14.67 -8.62 -7.42
C LEU A 72 14.78 -10.04 -7.99
N ALA A 73 13.76 -10.88 -7.82
CA ALA A 73 13.67 -12.19 -8.43
C ALA A 73 13.58 -12.08 -9.97
N ARG A 74 12.70 -11.21 -10.49
CA ARG A 74 12.58 -10.97 -11.94
C ARG A 74 13.86 -10.36 -12.53
N ALA A 75 14.53 -9.48 -11.79
CA ALA A 75 15.86 -8.96 -12.15
C ALA A 75 16.92 -10.08 -12.24
N ALA A 76 16.93 -11.02 -11.28
CA ALA A 76 17.86 -12.15 -11.29
C ALA A 76 17.57 -13.14 -12.44
N GLU A 77 16.30 -13.38 -12.75
CA GLU A 77 15.87 -14.22 -13.88
C GLU A 77 16.35 -13.64 -15.23
N ILE A 78 16.11 -12.35 -15.47
CA ILE A 78 16.54 -11.66 -16.71
C ILE A 78 18.07 -11.70 -16.86
N LEU A 79 18.83 -11.47 -15.78
CA LEU A 79 20.29 -11.58 -15.81
C LEU A 79 20.78 -13.02 -16.04
N THR A 80 20.07 -14.01 -15.49
CA THR A 80 20.39 -15.44 -15.70
C THR A 80 20.20 -15.82 -17.16
N LEU A 81 19.08 -15.40 -17.78
CA LEU A 81 18.82 -15.61 -19.20
C LEU A 81 19.82 -14.86 -20.09
N ALA A 82 20.15 -13.60 -19.79
CA ALA A 82 21.16 -12.84 -20.53
C ALA A 82 22.56 -13.49 -20.44
N ASN A 83 22.95 -13.97 -19.26
CA ASN A 83 24.21 -14.69 -19.07
C ASN A 83 24.22 -16.05 -19.79
N TRP A 84 23.08 -16.76 -19.88
CA TRP A 84 22.94 -17.97 -20.68
C TRP A 84 23.12 -17.69 -22.18
N LEU A 85 22.49 -16.63 -22.73
CA LEU A 85 22.66 -16.23 -24.13
C LEU A 85 24.13 -15.96 -24.49
N ASN A 86 24.85 -15.25 -23.62
CA ASN A 86 26.27 -14.97 -23.83
C ASN A 86 27.17 -16.22 -23.81
N ARG A 87 26.69 -17.32 -23.23
CA ARG A 87 27.36 -18.65 -23.22
C ARG A 87 26.96 -19.54 -24.40
N LEU A 88 25.94 -19.18 -25.20
CA LEU A 88 25.55 -19.98 -26.36
C LEU A 88 26.66 -19.98 -27.44
N PRO A 89 26.91 -21.11 -28.10
CA PRO A 89 27.70 -21.14 -29.33
C PRO A 89 27.15 -20.16 -30.38
N PRO A 90 28.00 -19.54 -31.23
CA PRO A 90 27.55 -18.53 -32.19
C PRO A 90 26.50 -19.07 -33.18
N GLU A 91 26.60 -20.34 -33.59
CA GLU A 91 25.63 -20.99 -34.48
C GLU A 91 24.26 -21.26 -33.83
N LYS A 92 24.13 -21.04 -32.51
CA LYS A 92 22.88 -21.14 -31.75
C LYS A 92 22.34 -19.80 -31.27
N ARG A 93 22.97 -18.68 -31.66
CA ARG A 93 22.46 -17.33 -31.42
C ARG A 93 21.59 -16.90 -32.60
N GLU A 94 20.69 -15.97 -32.33
CA GLU A 94 20.03 -15.23 -33.42
C GLU A 94 21.10 -14.51 -34.26
N HIS A 95 20.91 -14.39 -35.58
CA HIS A 95 21.85 -13.72 -36.49
C HIS A 95 21.76 -12.18 -36.42
N ILE A 96 21.93 -11.66 -35.20
CA ILE A 96 22.07 -10.24 -34.90
C ILE A 96 23.53 -9.85 -35.12
N GLY A 97 23.80 -8.75 -35.82
CA GLY A 97 25.16 -8.25 -36.01
C GLY A 97 25.88 -8.04 -34.67
N VAL A 98 27.13 -8.49 -34.55
CA VAL A 98 27.84 -8.64 -33.25
C VAL A 98 27.80 -7.38 -32.38
N GLY A 99 27.96 -6.19 -32.95
CA GLY A 99 27.88 -4.92 -32.22
C GLY A 99 26.48 -4.60 -31.67
N ALA A 100 25.41 -5.06 -32.34
CA ALA A 100 24.03 -4.91 -31.88
C ALA A 100 23.68 -5.93 -30.78
N ASP A 101 24.20 -7.17 -30.83
CA ASP A 101 24.06 -8.13 -29.73
C ASP A 101 24.73 -7.61 -28.45
N GLN A 102 25.94 -7.05 -28.56
CA GLN A 102 26.66 -6.42 -27.46
C GLN A 102 25.94 -5.17 -26.91
N ALA A 103 25.39 -4.32 -27.80
CA ALA A 103 24.61 -3.15 -27.38
C ALA A 103 23.33 -3.54 -26.62
N LEU A 104 22.64 -4.61 -27.05
CA LEU A 104 21.47 -5.13 -26.36
C LEU A 104 21.84 -5.79 -25.00
N ASP A 105 22.96 -6.51 -24.89
CA ASP A 105 23.44 -7.02 -23.58
C ASP A 105 23.69 -5.87 -22.59
N ALA A 106 24.37 -4.81 -23.05
CA ALA A 106 24.62 -3.62 -22.24
C ALA A 106 23.32 -2.91 -21.81
N ALA A 107 22.35 -2.77 -22.71
CA ALA A 107 21.04 -2.16 -22.42
C ALA A 107 20.25 -2.98 -21.38
N ILE A 108 20.19 -4.31 -21.53
CA ILE A 108 19.55 -5.22 -20.58
C ILE A 108 20.20 -5.10 -19.19
N ARG A 109 21.55 -5.10 -19.10
CA ARG A 109 22.26 -4.95 -17.83
C ARG A 109 22.01 -3.60 -17.18
N TRP A 110 22.01 -2.51 -17.95
CA TRP A 110 21.71 -1.18 -17.42
C TRP A 110 20.28 -1.09 -16.88
N HIS A 111 19.29 -1.54 -17.65
CA HIS A 111 17.89 -1.58 -17.20
C HIS A 111 17.71 -2.42 -15.92
N VAL A 112 18.33 -3.60 -15.83
CA VAL A 112 18.23 -4.40 -14.61
C VAL A 112 18.94 -3.73 -13.42
N ALA A 113 20.08 -3.06 -13.62
CA ALA A 113 20.75 -2.30 -12.55
C ALA A 113 19.87 -1.15 -12.02
N GLU A 114 19.20 -0.42 -12.90
CA GLU A 114 18.23 0.62 -12.56
C GLU A 114 17.02 0.07 -11.79
N ALA A 115 16.49 -1.09 -12.21
CA ALA A 115 15.42 -1.78 -11.49
C ALA A 115 15.86 -2.24 -10.09
N GLN A 116 17.07 -2.80 -9.96
CA GLN A 116 17.63 -3.21 -8.67
C GLN A 116 17.89 -2.02 -7.74
N CYS A 117 18.36 -0.88 -8.26
CA CYS A 117 18.48 0.39 -7.53
C CYS A 117 17.12 0.87 -7.00
N ALA A 118 16.13 0.99 -7.89
CA ALA A 118 14.77 1.41 -7.54
C ALA A 118 14.10 0.49 -6.50
N ALA A 119 14.41 -0.82 -6.55
CA ALA A 119 13.99 -1.80 -5.56
C ALA A 119 14.76 -1.67 -4.22
N ARG A 120 16.09 -1.51 -4.22
CA ARG A 120 16.93 -1.62 -3.01
C ARG A 120 16.95 -0.36 -2.13
N ASP A 121 16.80 0.84 -2.67
CA ASP A 121 17.01 2.11 -1.91
C ASP A 121 15.87 2.49 -0.94
N GLY A 122 15.25 1.50 -0.32
CA GLY A 122 13.95 1.50 0.36
C GLY A 122 13.92 1.97 1.82
N LYS A 123 14.84 2.84 2.29
CA LYS A 123 14.94 3.28 3.71
C LYS A 123 13.70 3.96 4.31
N ARG A 124 12.71 4.38 3.51
CA ARG A 124 11.42 4.94 4.01
C ARG A 124 10.39 3.83 4.23
N ILE A 125 9.62 3.91 5.31
CA ILE A 125 8.60 2.92 5.70
C ILE A 125 7.60 2.64 4.57
N ARG A 126 7.05 3.69 3.95
CA ARG A 126 6.11 3.61 2.82
C ARG A 126 6.86 3.84 1.49
N PRO A 127 6.83 2.90 0.52
CA PRO A 127 7.50 3.09 -0.77
C PRO A 127 6.79 4.17 -1.60
N SER A 128 7.56 5.01 -2.30
CA SER A 128 7.00 5.91 -3.31
C SER A 128 6.53 5.10 -4.52
N GLY A 129 5.30 5.32 -4.98
CA GLY A 129 4.74 4.63 -6.15
C GLY A 129 5.56 4.83 -7.44
N ALA A 130 6.33 5.92 -7.52
CA ALA A 130 7.26 6.19 -8.61
C ALA A 130 8.45 5.21 -8.66
N ARG A 131 8.89 4.66 -7.52
CA ARG A 131 9.96 3.63 -7.51
C ARG A 131 9.47 2.29 -8.01
N VAL A 132 8.26 1.89 -7.59
CA VAL A 132 7.63 0.65 -8.06
C VAL A 132 7.33 0.74 -9.56
N ALA A 133 6.94 1.91 -10.07
CA ALA A 133 6.81 2.16 -11.50
C ALA A 133 8.17 2.13 -12.23
N ARG A 134 9.20 2.81 -11.72
CA ARG A 134 10.56 2.78 -12.31
C ARG A 134 11.14 1.36 -12.38
N ALA A 135 10.95 0.56 -11.32
CA ALA A 135 11.37 -0.84 -11.32
C ALA A 135 10.63 -1.67 -12.38
N ALA A 136 9.29 -1.57 -12.45
CA ALA A 136 8.49 -2.26 -13.46
C ALA A 136 8.90 -1.86 -14.89
N ALA A 137 8.87 -0.57 -15.22
CA ALA A 137 9.21 -0.07 -16.55
C ALA A 137 10.62 -0.47 -17.03
N HIS A 138 11.61 -0.55 -16.13
CA HIS A 138 12.94 -1.05 -16.48
C HIS A 138 12.99 -2.57 -16.64
N LEU A 139 12.25 -3.36 -15.86
CA LEU A 139 12.14 -4.81 -16.05
C LEU A 139 11.42 -5.14 -17.38
N ASP A 140 10.33 -4.44 -17.69
CA ASP A 140 9.60 -4.56 -18.95
C ASP A 140 10.47 -4.15 -20.16
N ALA A 141 11.31 -3.12 -20.02
CA ALA A 141 12.25 -2.72 -21.05
C ALA A 141 13.34 -3.78 -21.27
N ALA A 142 13.95 -4.28 -20.18
CA ALA A 142 14.96 -5.34 -20.22
C ALA A 142 14.42 -6.65 -20.78
N GLU A 143 13.20 -7.05 -20.43
CA GLU A 143 12.53 -8.22 -21.00
C GLU A 143 12.27 -8.05 -22.50
N ALA A 144 11.81 -6.88 -22.93
CA ALA A 144 11.55 -6.63 -24.34
C ALA A 144 12.82 -6.55 -25.21
N ASP A 145 13.98 -6.22 -24.63
CA ASP A 145 15.28 -6.29 -25.32
C ASP A 145 15.93 -7.67 -25.21
N LEU A 146 15.70 -8.42 -24.11
CA LEU A 146 16.01 -9.85 -24.03
C LEU A 146 15.23 -10.63 -25.10
N LEU A 147 13.95 -10.30 -25.30
CA LEU A 147 13.11 -10.81 -26.39
C LEU A 147 13.59 -10.39 -27.79
N ARG A 148 14.58 -9.50 -27.95
CA ARG A 148 15.31 -9.31 -29.22
C ARG A 148 16.52 -10.21 -29.40
N ARG A 149 17.12 -10.72 -28.31
CA ARG A 149 18.37 -11.51 -28.36
C ARG A 149 18.18 -13.03 -28.32
N VAL A 150 17.12 -13.52 -27.67
CA VAL A 150 16.87 -14.97 -27.53
C VAL A 150 16.68 -15.65 -28.90
N PRO A 151 17.05 -16.93 -29.08
CA PRO A 151 16.73 -17.66 -30.31
C PRO A 151 15.21 -17.80 -30.52
N LEU A 152 14.75 -17.81 -31.77
CA LEU A 152 13.31 -17.96 -32.10
C LEU A 152 12.62 -19.14 -31.39
N GLU A 153 13.30 -20.27 -31.19
CA GLU A 153 12.74 -21.42 -30.47
C GLU A 153 12.35 -21.11 -29.02
N PHE A 154 13.13 -20.26 -28.33
CA PHE A 154 12.79 -19.79 -26.99
C PHE A 154 11.55 -18.90 -27.02
N VAL A 155 11.40 -18.06 -28.05
CA VAL A 155 10.21 -17.21 -28.22
C VAL A 155 8.97 -18.06 -28.56
N ARG A 156 9.09 -19.08 -29.41
CA ARG A 156 8.01 -20.06 -29.67
C ARG A 156 7.59 -20.75 -28.36
N GLY A 157 8.56 -21.17 -27.53
CA GLY A 157 8.28 -21.77 -26.22
C GLY A 157 7.58 -20.83 -25.22
N GLN A 158 7.91 -19.53 -25.24
CA GLN A 158 7.27 -18.52 -24.39
C GLN A 158 5.94 -17.97 -24.94
N LEU A 159 5.63 -18.22 -26.22
CA LEU A 159 4.46 -17.65 -26.91
C LEU A 159 3.14 -17.84 -26.15
N PRO A 160 2.82 -18.99 -25.53
CA PRO A 160 1.58 -19.14 -24.75
C PRO A 160 1.49 -18.18 -23.55
N SER A 161 2.61 -17.93 -22.87
CA SER A 161 2.70 -17.02 -21.71
C SER A 161 2.54 -15.57 -22.15
N LEU A 162 3.32 -15.16 -23.17
CA LEU A 162 3.25 -13.81 -23.75
C LEU A 162 1.86 -13.51 -24.32
N HIS A 163 1.25 -14.48 -25.00
CA HIS A 163 -0.13 -14.39 -25.52
C HIS A 163 -1.16 -14.26 -24.39
N ALA A 164 -1.00 -14.99 -23.28
CA ALA A 164 -1.88 -14.85 -22.12
C ALA A 164 -1.78 -13.46 -21.46
N HIS A 165 -0.56 -12.92 -21.30
CA HIS A 165 -0.32 -11.55 -20.81
C HIS A 165 -0.95 -10.49 -21.73
N ILE A 166 -0.72 -10.61 -23.05
CA ILE A 166 -1.33 -9.75 -24.07
C ILE A 166 -2.86 -9.80 -24.00
N ARG A 167 -3.45 -11.01 -23.91
CA ARG A 167 -4.89 -11.21 -23.77
C ARG A 167 -5.45 -10.70 -22.43
N ARG A 168 -4.63 -10.44 -21.41
CA ARG A 168 -5.08 -9.90 -20.12
C ARG A 168 -5.26 -8.38 -20.15
N HIS A 169 -4.36 -7.67 -20.81
CA HIS A 169 -4.28 -6.20 -20.73
C HIS A 169 -4.65 -5.44 -22.02
N LEU A 170 -4.62 -6.07 -23.21
CA LEU A 170 -5.06 -5.42 -24.45
C LEU A 170 -6.53 -5.74 -24.81
N PRO A 171 -7.31 -4.73 -25.29
CA PRO A 171 -8.66 -4.93 -25.83
C PRO A 171 -8.69 -5.95 -26.97
N ARG A 172 -9.86 -6.56 -27.24
CA ARG A 172 -10.01 -7.61 -28.27
C ARG A 172 -9.63 -7.10 -29.67
N ASP A 173 -9.99 -5.85 -29.95
CA ASP A 173 -9.85 -5.21 -31.26
C ASP A 173 -8.50 -4.51 -31.46
N ASP A 174 -7.54 -4.66 -30.51
CA ASP A 174 -6.20 -4.11 -30.67
C ASP A 174 -5.45 -4.83 -31.81
N PRO A 175 -4.97 -4.12 -32.84
CA PRO A 175 -4.38 -4.76 -34.02
C PRO A 175 -3.10 -5.54 -33.70
N ARG A 176 -2.40 -5.23 -32.60
CA ARG A 176 -1.22 -5.98 -32.14
C ARG A 176 -1.64 -7.31 -31.52
N ARG A 177 -2.68 -7.28 -30.67
CA ARG A 177 -3.29 -8.48 -30.11
C ARG A 177 -3.81 -9.39 -31.22
N LEU A 178 -4.53 -8.86 -32.20
CA LEU A 178 -5.07 -9.64 -33.32
C LEU A 178 -3.98 -10.31 -34.19
N ARG A 179 -2.78 -9.72 -34.29
CA ARG A 179 -1.61 -10.36 -34.94
C ARG A 179 -1.08 -11.53 -34.10
N VAL A 180 -0.89 -11.34 -32.80
CA VAL A 180 -0.43 -12.41 -31.90
C VAL A 180 -1.46 -13.52 -31.73
N GLU A 181 -2.77 -13.21 -31.73
CA GLU A 181 -3.84 -14.21 -31.74
C GLU A 181 -3.89 -15.05 -33.03
N LYS A 182 -3.33 -14.58 -34.15
CA LYS A 182 -3.18 -15.39 -35.38
C LYS A 182 -1.96 -16.30 -35.27
N LEU A 183 -0.80 -15.72 -34.93
CA LEU A 183 0.46 -16.43 -34.69
C LEU A 183 0.31 -17.58 -33.66
N ALA A 184 -0.49 -17.37 -32.61
CA ALA A 184 -0.75 -18.40 -31.60
C ALA A 184 -1.83 -19.44 -32.00
N ARG A 185 -2.45 -19.34 -33.17
CA ARG A 185 -3.41 -20.32 -33.71
C ARG A 185 -2.82 -21.24 -34.77
N ASP A 186 -1.83 -20.78 -35.53
CA ASP A 186 -1.09 -21.60 -36.49
C ASP A 186 0.41 -21.63 -36.17
N PRO A 187 0.88 -22.59 -35.35
CA PRO A 187 2.30 -22.73 -35.00
C PRO A 187 3.19 -23.18 -36.17
N ARG A 188 2.63 -23.37 -37.38
CA ARG A 188 3.38 -23.66 -38.61
C ARG A 188 3.84 -22.39 -39.34
N ASP A 189 3.29 -21.23 -38.96
CA ASP A 189 3.76 -19.93 -39.42
C ASP A 189 5.13 -19.66 -38.77
N ASP A 190 6.19 -19.67 -39.58
CA ASP A 190 7.55 -19.50 -39.05
C ASP A 190 7.72 -18.11 -38.43
N LEU A 191 8.32 -18.05 -37.24
CA LEU A 191 8.42 -16.83 -36.44
C LEU A 191 9.50 -15.89 -37.00
N ALA A 192 9.30 -15.37 -38.21
CA ALA A 192 10.21 -14.45 -38.86
C ALA A 192 10.39 -13.16 -38.04
N GLU A 193 11.48 -12.43 -38.29
CA GLU A 193 11.86 -11.19 -37.62
C GLU A 193 10.71 -10.15 -37.55
N VAL A 194 9.89 -10.07 -38.61
CA VAL A 194 8.69 -9.22 -38.66
C VAL A 194 7.63 -9.65 -37.63
N HIS A 195 7.42 -10.96 -37.44
CA HIS A 195 6.47 -11.49 -36.46
C HIS A 195 7.01 -11.32 -35.02
N ARG A 196 8.34 -11.45 -34.86
CA ARG A 196 9.07 -11.20 -33.61
C ARG A 196 8.87 -9.76 -33.11
N GLU A 197 9.15 -8.75 -33.93
CA GLU A 197 8.94 -7.35 -33.52
C GLU A 197 7.46 -7.00 -33.32
N ASN A 198 6.53 -7.60 -34.07
CA ASN A 198 5.09 -7.47 -33.80
C ASN A 198 4.71 -8.03 -32.41
N LEU A 199 5.28 -9.16 -32.00
CA LEU A 199 5.09 -9.74 -30.68
C LEU A 199 5.69 -8.84 -29.58
N ILE A 200 6.91 -8.34 -29.75
CA ILE A 200 7.56 -7.44 -28.77
C ILE A 200 6.77 -6.13 -28.62
N ALA A 201 6.27 -5.57 -29.73
CA ALA A 201 5.39 -4.40 -29.70
C ALA A 201 4.04 -4.66 -29.01
N ALA A 202 3.51 -5.90 -29.09
CA ALA A 202 2.32 -6.32 -28.34
C ALA A 202 2.61 -6.48 -26.84
N VAL A 203 3.75 -7.09 -26.46
CA VAL A 203 4.18 -7.24 -25.06
C VAL A 203 4.40 -5.88 -24.40
N ARG A 204 5.22 -5.00 -25.01
CA ARG A 204 5.45 -3.63 -24.50
C ARG A 204 4.14 -2.85 -24.33
N ALA A 205 3.17 -3.03 -25.23
CA ALA A 205 1.86 -2.41 -25.12
C ALA A 205 1.00 -2.99 -23.98
N ALA A 206 1.07 -4.31 -23.75
CA ALA A 206 0.37 -4.99 -22.67
C ALA A 206 0.94 -4.60 -21.29
N SER A 207 2.26 -4.58 -21.12
CA SER A 207 2.92 -4.08 -19.90
C SER A 207 2.55 -2.62 -19.60
N SER A 208 2.67 -1.73 -20.59
CA SER A 208 2.24 -0.33 -20.45
C SER A 208 0.74 -0.19 -20.09
N ALA A 209 -0.11 -1.11 -20.51
CA ALA A 209 -1.52 -1.13 -20.11
C ALA A 209 -1.69 -1.63 -18.65
N ALA A 210 -0.95 -2.67 -18.24
CA ALA A 210 -0.92 -3.18 -16.87
C ALA A 210 -0.41 -2.12 -15.87
N GLU A 211 0.66 -1.39 -16.20
CA GLU A 211 1.15 -0.27 -15.39
C GLU A 211 0.08 0.80 -15.17
N ARG A 212 -0.62 1.20 -16.23
CA ARG A 212 -1.70 2.21 -16.16
C ARG A 212 -2.91 1.73 -15.35
N GLU A 213 -3.22 0.43 -15.39
CA GLU A 213 -4.22 -0.19 -14.51
C GLU A 213 -3.77 -0.12 -13.03
N GLN A 214 -2.54 -0.51 -12.73
CA GLN A 214 -1.99 -0.38 -11.37
C GLN A 214 -1.91 1.08 -10.90
N GLN A 215 -1.58 2.03 -11.77
CA GLN A 215 -1.50 3.46 -11.44
C GLN A 215 -2.88 4.02 -11.04
N ARG A 216 -3.97 3.56 -11.69
CA ARG A 216 -5.35 3.92 -11.29
C ARG A 216 -5.67 3.43 -9.88
N VAL A 217 -5.35 2.18 -9.56
CA VAL A 217 -5.49 1.61 -8.20
C VAL A 217 -4.69 2.42 -7.17
N ARG A 218 -3.41 2.71 -7.46
CA ARG A 218 -2.53 3.49 -6.57
C ARG A 218 -3.04 4.92 -6.34
N SER A 219 -3.56 5.57 -7.39
CA SER A 219 -4.18 6.90 -7.32
C SER A 219 -5.45 6.87 -6.47
N PHE A 220 -6.36 5.93 -6.75
CA PHE A 220 -7.59 5.74 -5.98
C PHE A 220 -7.31 5.50 -4.49
N CYS A 221 -6.42 4.57 -4.14
CA CYS A 221 -6.04 4.33 -2.75
C CYS A 221 -5.44 5.58 -2.09
N THR A 222 -4.60 6.35 -2.80
CA THR A 222 -4.04 7.62 -2.28
C THR A 222 -5.14 8.65 -1.98
N ILE A 223 -6.12 8.81 -2.88
CA ILE A 223 -7.27 9.70 -2.69
C ILE A 223 -8.12 9.23 -1.49
N VAL A 224 -8.42 7.93 -1.40
CA VAL A 224 -9.18 7.34 -0.28
C VAL A 224 -8.45 7.51 1.06
N TYR A 225 -7.14 7.29 1.12
CA TYR A 225 -6.35 7.56 2.33
C TYR A 225 -6.29 9.06 2.68
N GLY A 226 -6.25 9.95 1.69
CA GLY A 226 -6.33 11.40 1.91
C GLY A 226 -7.68 11.83 2.47
N ALA A 227 -8.78 11.32 1.91
CA ALA A 227 -10.12 11.54 2.42
C ALA A 227 -10.30 10.97 3.84
N ALA A 228 -9.79 9.77 4.11
CA ALA A 228 -9.80 9.18 5.45
C ALA A 228 -9.02 10.03 6.45
N ALA A 229 -7.84 10.53 6.10
CA ALA A 229 -7.06 11.44 6.95
C ALA A 229 -7.80 12.76 7.21
N GLY A 230 -8.47 13.33 6.21
CA GLY A 230 -9.30 14.54 6.36
C GLY A 230 -10.52 14.32 7.26
N LEU A 231 -11.23 13.20 7.11
CA LEU A 231 -12.34 12.84 7.99
C LEU A 231 -11.87 12.53 9.42
N THR A 232 -10.72 11.90 9.61
CA THR A 232 -10.11 11.71 10.93
C THR A 232 -9.72 13.05 11.56
N ALA A 233 -9.16 14.00 10.80
CA ALA A 233 -8.85 15.33 11.31
C ALA A 233 -10.11 16.10 11.73
N LEU A 234 -11.19 16.03 10.92
CA LEU A 234 -12.50 16.59 11.27
C LEU A 234 -13.08 15.92 12.53
N ALA A 235 -12.99 14.59 12.63
CA ALA A 235 -13.45 13.85 13.80
C ALA A 235 -12.65 14.24 15.07
N SER A 236 -11.33 14.35 14.99
CA SER A 236 -10.49 14.84 16.08
C SER A 236 -10.80 16.30 16.46
N ALA A 237 -11.13 17.16 15.50
CA ALA A 237 -11.55 18.53 15.78
C ALA A 237 -12.91 18.59 16.51
N VAL A 238 -13.90 17.79 16.08
CA VAL A 238 -15.21 17.68 16.78
C VAL A 238 -15.03 17.14 18.21
N ALA A 239 -14.21 16.10 18.39
CA ALA A 239 -13.91 15.55 19.71
C ALA A 239 -13.16 16.56 20.62
N LEU A 240 -12.23 17.34 20.06
CA LEU A 240 -11.50 18.38 20.78
C LEU A 240 -12.41 19.53 21.20
N VAL A 241 -13.28 20.01 20.29
CA VAL A 241 -14.27 21.06 20.61
C VAL A 241 -15.19 20.61 21.75
N ALA A 242 -15.76 19.40 21.67
CA ALA A 242 -16.61 18.86 22.73
C ALA A 242 -15.86 18.55 24.05
N ALA A 243 -14.54 18.37 24.00
CA ALA A 243 -13.72 18.19 25.20
C ALA A 243 -13.38 19.52 25.90
N VAL A 244 -13.27 20.62 25.12
CA VAL A 244 -12.94 21.98 25.61
C VAL A 244 -14.20 22.76 26.02
N ASP A 245 -15.22 22.76 25.16
CA ASP A 245 -16.57 23.23 25.50
C ASP A 245 -17.59 22.10 25.26
N PRO A 246 -17.93 21.33 26.31
CA PRO A 246 -18.95 20.30 26.22
C PRO A 246 -20.36 20.82 25.88
N ARG A 247 -20.65 22.10 26.16
CA ARG A 247 -22.00 22.68 25.96
C ARG A 247 -22.30 22.94 24.50
N ALA A 248 -21.28 23.28 23.69
CA ALA A 248 -21.40 23.48 22.25
C ALA A 248 -21.94 22.26 21.49
N LEU A 249 -21.77 21.04 22.03
CA LEU A 249 -22.19 19.78 21.41
C LEU A 249 -22.91 18.84 22.40
N ALA A 250 -23.77 19.40 23.27
CA ALA A 250 -24.51 18.66 24.27
C ALA A 250 -25.48 17.60 23.67
N LEU A 251 -25.05 16.33 23.61
CA LEU A 251 -25.83 15.18 23.13
C LEU A 251 -26.87 14.66 24.15
N CYS A 252 -27.52 15.56 24.89
CA CYS A 252 -28.52 15.20 25.90
C CYS A 252 -29.95 15.26 25.34
N PHE A 253 -30.83 14.44 25.90
CA PHE A 253 -32.23 14.27 25.51
C PHE A 253 -33.16 14.47 26.71
N GLN A 254 -34.38 14.92 26.41
CA GLN A 254 -35.48 15.05 27.38
C GLN A 254 -36.56 14.02 26.98
N PRO A 255 -36.92 13.07 27.87
CA PRO A 255 -38.03 12.14 27.67
C PRO A 255 -39.36 12.85 27.43
N GLN A 256 -40.30 12.18 26.77
CA GLN A 256 -41.62 12.77 26.50
C GLN A 256 -42.40 13.03 27.80
N PRO A 257 -43.20 14.12 27.87
CA PRO A 257 -43.85 14.56 29.10
C PRO A 257 -45.05 13.67 29.48
N GLY A 258 -44.75 12.56 30.16
CA GLY A 258 -45.75 11.65 30.77
C GLY A 258 -45.90 11.77 32.28
N ALA A 259 -44.97 12.43 32.98
CA ALA A 259 -44.98 12.64 34.43
C ALA A 259 -44.16 13.89 34.80
N GLU A 260 -44.83 15.03 34.97
CA GLU A 260 -44.18 16.34 35.13
C GLU A 260 -43.27 16.44 36.36
N GLU A 261 -43.61 15.74 37.46
CA GLU A 261 -42.79 15.70 38.68
C GLU A 261 -41.40 15.08 38.50
N ASN A 262 -41.20 14.26 37.45
CA ASN A 262 -40.02 13.40 37.30
C ASN A 262 -39.34 13.53 35.92
N ALA A 263 -39.49 14.68 35.25
CA ALA A 263 -38.76 14.97 34.02
C ALA A 263 -37.23 14.88 34.23
N ARG A 264 -36.56 14.03 33.44
CA ARG A 264 -35.12 13.78 33.49
C ARG A 264 -34.41 14.42 32.31
N LEU A 265 -33.15 14.76 32.49
CA LEU A 265 -32.20 15.00 31.41
C LEU A 265 -31.28 13.79 31.33
N VAL A 266 -31.06 13.25 30.12
CA VAL A 266 -30.25 12.04 29.89
C VAL A 266 -29.17 12.33 28.86
N CYS A 267 -27.93 12.03 29.20
CA CYS A 267 -26.72 12.27 28.39
C CYS A 267 -25.91 10.95 28.20
N PRO A 268 -24.92 10.90 27.30
CA PRO A 268 -24.12 9.69 27.02
C PRO A 268 -23.33 9.12 28.20
N THR A 269 -23.02 9.90 29.24
CA THR A 269 -22.31 9.45 30.46
C THR A 269 -22.92 9.95 31.78
N GLY A 270 -24.16 10.47 31.77
CA GLY A 270 -24.81 11.07 32.93
C GLY A 270 -26.32 11.25 32.79
N GLN A 271 -27.02 11.45 33.91
CA GLN A 271 -28.44 11.77 33.99
C GLN A 271 -28.73 12.56 35.27
N ASP A 272 -29.68 13.50 35.24
CA ASP A 272 -30.22 14.19 36.43
C ASP A 272 -31.72 14.50 36.25
N LEU A 273 -32.38 14.92 37.32
CA LEU A 273 -33.78 15.36 37.35
C LEU A 273 -33.84 16.88 37.18
N LEU A 274 -34.67 17.32 36.22
CA LEU A 274 -34.89 18.74 35.92
C LEU A 274 -35.53 19.46 37.12
N ARG A 275 -36.50 18.82 37.81
CA ARG A 275 -37.19 19.35 39.01
C ARG A 275 -37.74 20.79 38.85
N GLY A 276 -38.17 21.16 37.65
CA GLY A 276 -38.64 22.52 37.34
C GLY A 276 -37.54 23.59 37.28
N ARG A 277 -36.25 23.21 37.33
CA ARG A 277 -35.12 24.11 37.01
C ARG A 277 -35.05 24.37 35.50
N ASP A 278 -34.37 25.45 35.14
CA ASP A 278 -34.01 25.78 33.77
C ASP A 278 -33.21 24.64 33.11
N VAL A 279 -33.65 24.22 31.91
CA VAL A 279 -33.07 23.09 31.17
C VAL A 279 -31.61 23.36 30.80
N ASP A 280 -31.25 24.59 30.42
CA ASP A 280 -29.88 24.91 30.00
C ASP A 280 -28.90 24.91 31.18
N VAL A 281 -29.38 25.24 32.39
CA VAL A 281 -28.60 25.10 33.64
C VAL A 281 -28.34 23.62 33.95
N VAL A 282 -29.36 22.77 33.86
CA VAL A 282 -29.21 21.32 34.14
C VAL A 282 -28.37 20.62 33.06
N ILE A 283 -28.46 21.04 31.79
CA ILE A 283 -27.51 20.65 30.74
C ILE A 283 -26.08 21.06 31.14
N GLY A 284 -25.91 22.31 31.58
CA GLY A 284 -24.63 22.87 31.99
C GLY A 284 -23.98 22.20 33.22
N GLU A 285 -24.74 21.43 34.01
CA GLU A 285 -24.30 20.61 35.15
C GLU A 285 -24.11 19.12 34.80
N THR A 286 -24.94 18.57 33.91
CA THR A 286 -25.01 17.11 33.63
C THR A 286 -24.05 16.67 32.51
N VAL A 287 -23.80 17.54 31.53
CA VAL A 287 -22.93 17.25 30.36
C VAL A 287 -21.49 17.03 30.78
N ARG A 288 -20.81 16.08 30.11
CA ARG A 288 -19.40 15.75 30.34
C ARG A 288 -18.59 15.81 29.05
N SER A 289 -17.32 16.22 29.16
CA SER A 289 -16.35 16.28 28.06
C SER A 289 -16.07 14.93 27.37
N LEU A 290 -16.47 13.80 27.99
CA LEU A 290 -16.37 12.46 27.41
C LEU A 290 -17.62 12.03 26.63
N ASP A 291 -18.74 12.78 26.69
CA ASP A 291 -20.01 12.38 26.06
C ASP A 291 -19.88 12.18 24.54
N VAL A 292 -19.32 13.18 23.84
CA VAL A 292 -19.10 13.12 22.39
C VAL A 292 -17.96 12.17 22.01
N PRO A 293 -16.75 12.21 22.64
CA PRO A 293 -15.70 11.23 22.37
C PRO A 293 -16.14 9.77 22.54
N LEU A 294 -16.99 9.46 23.53
CA LEU A 294 -17.54 8.11 23.73
C LEU A 294 -18.46 7.70 22.56
N VAL A 295 -19.40 8.56 22.17
CA VAL A 295 -20.28 8.33 21.00
C VAL A 295 -19.47 8.12 19.72
N MET A 296 -18.42 8.91 19.51
CA MET A 296 -17.52 8.79 18.35
C MET A 296 -16.74 7.46 18.35
N PHE A 297 -16.25 7.05 19.52
CA PHE A 297 -15.57 5.75 19.67
C PHE A 297 -16.53 4.58 19.40
N ILE A 298 -17.77 4.63 19.93
CA ILE A 298 -18.80 3.62 19.68
C ILE A 298 -19.14 3.54 18.18
N GLY A 299 -19.33 4.68 17.52
CA GLY A 299 -19.59 4.76 16.08
C GLY A 299 -18.44 4.18 15.23
N MET A 300 -17.19 4.49 15.61
CA MET A 300 -15.99 3.93 14.99
C MET A 300 -15.90 2.40 15.17
N VAL A 301 -16.20 1.89 16.37
CA VAL A 301 -16.19 0.44 16.65
C VAL A 301 -17.26 -0.29 15.84
N ALA A 302 -18.49 0.24 15.81
CA ALA A 302 -19.57 -0.31 14.97
C ALA A 302 -19.18 -0.35 13.49
N ALA A 303 -18.64 0.76 12.97
CA ALA A 303 -18.13 0.84 11.61
C ALA A 303 -16.98 -0.13 11.32
N GLY A 304 -16.06 -0.34 12.28
CA GLY A 304 -14.96 -1.30 12.19
C GLY A 304 -15.44 -2.75 12.12
N VAL A 305 -16.46 -3.11 12.90
CA VAL A 305 -17.10 -4.45 12.84
C VAL A 305 -17.75 -4.67 11.47
N THR A 306 -18.57 -3.73 10.99
CA THR A 306 -19.20 -3.83 9.65
C THR A 306 -18.15 -3.91 8.54
N GLY A 307 -17.10 -3.09 8.59
CA GLY A 307 -15.99 -3.12 7.63
C GLY A 307 -15.21 -4.44 7.64
N SER A 308 -14.99 -5.02 8.82
CA SER A 308 -14.25 -6.28 8.98
C SER A 308 -14.94 -7.49 8.32
N ILE A 309 -16.28 -7.49 8.23
CA ILE A 309 -17.04 -8.54 7.54
C ILE A 309 -16.78 -8.51 6.03
N ALA A 310 -16.63 -7.33 5.42
CA ALA A 310 -16.26 -7.20 4.02
C ALA A 310 -14.85 -7.75 3.73
N LEU A 311 -13.90 -7.55 4.66
CA LEU A 311 -12.53 -8.05 4.50
C LEU A 311 -12.43 -9.60 4.47
N ARG A 312 -13.37 -10.32 5.12
CA ARG A 312 -13.37 -11.80 5.17
C ARG A 312 -13.53 -12.48 3.80
N HIS A 313 -14.03 -11.77 2.80
CA HIS A 313 -14.28 -12.32 1.46
C HIS A 313 -13.10 -12.13 0.49
N ILE A 314 -12.02 -11.49 0.94
CA ILE A 314 -10.84 -11.20 0.12
C ILE A 314 -10.00 -12.47 -0.07
N ARG A 315 -10.15 -13.10 -1.24
CA ARG A 315 -9.14 -14.03 -1.76
C ARG A 315 -7.95 -13.19 -2.25
N GLY A 316 -6.72 -13.69 -2.00
CA GLY A 316 -5.49 -12.88 -2.00
C GLY A 316 -5.34 -11.90 -3.18
N THR A 317 -5.31 -10.59 -2.88
CA THR A 317 -5.17 -9.55 -3.90
C THR A 317 -3.74 -9.48 -4.41
N ALA A 318 -3.52 -9.80 -5.69
CA ALA A 318 -2.22 -9.64 -6.36
C ALA A 318 -1.74 -8.17 -6.45
N THR A 319 -2.55 -7.18 -6.04
CA THR A 319 -2.13 -5.78 -5.95
C THR A 319 -1.70 -5.44 -4.51
N PRO A 320 -0.44 -4.98 -4.27
CA PRO A 320 0.06 -4.69 -2.92
C PRO A 320 -0.51 -3.40 -2.30
N PHE A 321 -1.65 -2.91 -2.80
CA PHE A 321 -2.29 -1.65 -2.41
C PHE A 321 -3.69 -1.83 -1.80
N GLY A 322 -4.21 -3.07 -1.76
CA GLY A 322 -5.35 -3.49 -0.94
C GLY A 322 -6.54 -2.52 -0.89
N VAL A 323 -7.21 -2.28 -2.02
CA VAL A 323 -8.34 -1.34 -2.10
C VAL A 323 -9.40 -1.53 -1.00
N PRO A 324 -9.82 -2.77 -0.63
CA PRO A 324 -10.75 -2.97 0.48
C PRO A 324 -10.22 -2.50 1.84
N VAL A 325 -8.90 -2.54 2.07
CA VAL A 325 -8.27 -2.03 3.30
C VAL A 325 -8.30 -0.50 3.32
N ALA A 326 -8.10 0.16 2.18
CA ALA A 326 -8.25 1.61 2.07
C ALA A 326 -9.71 2.05 2.37
N LEU A 327 -10.70 1.32 1.86
CA LEU A 327 -12.12 1.54 2.18
C LEU A 327 -12.43 1.28 3.67
N ALA A 328 -11.91 0.20 4.24
CA ALA A 328 -12.11 -0.11 5.67
C ALA A 328 -11.54 0.99 6.58
N VAL A 329 -10.38 1.57 6.22
CA VAL A 329 -9.80 2.73 6.92
C VAL A 329 -10.66 4.00 6.75
N LEU A 330 -11.25 4.23 5.57
CA LEU A 330 -12.17 5.36 5.36
C LEU A 330 -13.46 5.25 6.19
N LYS A 331 -13.93 4.02 6.46
CA LYS A 331 -15.14 3.77 7.26
C LYS A 331 -14.98 4.14 8.73
N LEU A 332 -13.80 3.97 9.33
CA LEU A 332 -13.58 4.26 10.75
C LEU A 332 -13.95 5.71 11.18
N PRO A 333 -13.44 6.79 10.55
CA PRO A 333 -13.86 8.15 10.88
C PRO A 333 -15.27 8.48 10.36
N THR A 334 -15.73 7.82 9.28
CA THR A 334 -17.09 8.03 8.76
C THR A 334 -18.14 7.57 9.77
N GLY A 335 -17.96 6.40 10.39
CA GLY A 335 -18.82 5.88 11.46
C GLY A 335 -18.78 6.70 12.75
N ALA A 336 -17.61 7.25 13.11
CA ALA A 336 -17.47 8.15 14.25
C ALA A 336 -18.30 9.43 14.06
N LEU A 337 -18.23 10.02 12.86
CA LEU A 337 -18.98 11.23 12.50
C LEU A 337 -20.48 10.95 12.31
N SER A 338 -20.86 9.81 11.72
CA SER A 338 -22.29 9.47 11.51
C SER A 338 -23.01 9.18 12.83
N ALA A 339 -22.34 8.62 13.83
CA ALA A 339 -22.90 8.43 15.17
C ALA A 339 -23.27 9.76 15.85
N VAL A 340 -22.36 10.75 15.82
CA VAL A 340 -22.63 12.09 16.36
C VAL A 340 -23.70 12.82 15.55
N LEU A 341 -23.60 12.81 14.21
CA LEU A 341 -24.56 13.48 13.34
C LEU A 341 -25.97 12.90 13.47
N GLY A 342 -26.11 11.58 13.61
CA GLY A 342 -27.40 10.92 13.82
C GLY A 342 -28.06 11.34 15.14
N LEU A 343 -27.31 11.38 16.24
CA LEU A 343 -27.82 11.85 17.53
C LEU A 343 -28.14 13.36 17.52
N LEU A 344 -27.37 14.19 16.80
CA LEU A 344 -27.70 15.61 16.59
C LEU A 344 -28.98 15.79 15.77
N LEU A 345 -29.20 14.98 14.73
CA LEU A 345 -30.45 14.99 13.95
C LEU A 345 -31.66 14.54 14.78
N MET A 346 -31.48 13.58 15.70
CA MET A 346 -32.52 13.24 16.68
C MET A 346 -32.79 14.39 17.65
N ARG A 347 -31.76 15.01 18.25
CA ARG A 347 -31.91 16.16 19.16
C ARG A 347 -32.56 17.36 18.46
N GLY A 348 -32.31 17.55 17.17
CA GLY A 348 -32.97 18.57 16.33
C GLY A 348 -34.44 18.31 16.00
N GLY A 349 -35.03 17.20 16.44
CA GLY A 349 -36.47 16.91 16.23
C GLY A 349 -36.86 16.54 14.80
N PHE A 350 -35.90 16.38 13.88
CA PHE A 350 -36.16 16.15 12.45
C PHE A 350 -36.87 14.82 12.14
N VAL A 351 -36.89 13.87 13.08
CA VAL A 351 -37.64 12.61 12.97
C VAL A 351 -38.60 12.47 14.15
N PRO A 352 -39.91 12.75 13.97
CA PRO A 352 -40.91 12.61 15.01
C PRO A 352 -40.94 11.18 15.60
N GLY A 353 -41.11 11.08 16.91
CA GLY A 353 -41.23 9.81 17.63
C GLY A 353 -39.91 9.09 17.96
N LEU A 354 -38.78 9.44 17.34
CA LEU A 354 -37.47 8.86 17.68
C LEU A 354 -36.70 9.64 18.76
N THR A 355 -37.28 10.70 19.32
CA THR A 355 -36.62 11.59 20.29
C THR A 355 -36.70 11.13 21.75
N ALA A 356 -37.52 10.12 22.05
CA ALA A 356 -37.66 9.52 23.38
C ALA A 356 -36.48 8.58 23.69
N LEU A 357 -35.32 9.16 24.01
CA LEU A 357 -34.16 8.43 24.52
C LEU A 357 -34.12 8.58 26.04
N ASP A 358 -34.84 7.68 26.71
CA ASP A 358 -35.11 7.74 28.15
C ASP A 358 -33.95 7.28 29.03
N THR A 359 -32.92 6.65 28.44
CA THR A 359 -31.79 6.06 29.17
C THR A 359 -30.47 6.12 28.39
N THR A 360 -29.35 6.27 29.10
CA THR A 360 -28.00 6.30 28.50
C THR A 360 -27.67 5.09 27.61
N PRO A 361 -28.05 3.83 27.94
CA PRO A 361 -27.85 2.69 27.04
C PRO A 361 -28.61 2.79 25.70
N GLN A 362 -29.75 3.48 25.63
CA GLN A 362 -30.43 3.73 24.35
C GLN A 362 -29.63 4.71 23.48
N ILE A 363 -29.04 5.76 24.06
CA ILE A 363 -28.15 6.69 23.33
C ILE A 363 -26.95 5.94 22.76
N ILE A 364 -26.34 5.05 23.55
CA ILE A 364 -25.25 4.16 23.10
C ILE A 364 -25.71 3.21 21.99
N GLY A 365 -26.91 2.62 22.09
CA GLY A 365 -27.50 1.76 21.05
C GLY A 365 -27.74 2.49 19.73
N TRP A 366 -28.24 3.72 19.78
CA TRP A 366 -28.40 4.58 18.59
C TRP A 366 -27.06 4.99 18.00
N ALA A 367 -26.03 5.27 18.81
CA ALA A 367 -24.67 5.52 18.33
C ALA A 367 -24.07 4.31 17.57
N VAL A 368 -24.31 3.08 18.04
CA VAL A 368 -23.95 1.84 17.30
C VAL A 368 -24.69 1.77 15.96
N LEU A 369 -26.00 1.99 15.96
CA LEU A 369 -26.83 1.90 14.75
C LEU A 369 -26.40 2.95 13.71
N PHE A 370 -26.28 4.22 14.09
CA PHE A 370 -25.82 5.28 13.19
C PHE A 370 -24.37 5.10 12.71
N GLY A 371 -23.48 4.54 13.55
CA GLY A 371 -22.13 4.16 13.14
C GLY A 371 -22.10 3.06 12.09
N ALA A 372 -22.99 2.06 12.20
CA ALA A 372 -23.17 1.01 11.19
C ALA A 372 -23.87 1.51 9.91
N SER A 373 -24.83 2.44 10.04
CA SER A 373 -25.59 3.04 8.91
C SER A 373 -24.76 3.90 7.94
N GLN A 374 -23.47 4.14 8.23
CA GLN A 374 -22.51 4.81 7.33
C GLN A 374 -22.51 4.31 5.88
N GLN A 375 -22.95 3.06 5.64
CA GLN A 375 -23.01 2.42 4.32
C GLN A 375 -23.87 3.22 3.32
N LEU A 376 -24.84 4.01 3.81
CA LEU A 376 -25.64 4.93 3.01
C LEU A 376 -24.80 6.09 2.43
N LEU A 377 -23.78 6.53 3.16
CA LEU A 377 -22.85 7.60 2.75
C LEU A 377 -21.67 7.03 1.93
N THR A 378 -21.09 5.89 2.33
CA THR A 378 -19.94 5.31 1.64
C THR A 378 -20.30 4.55 0.36
N GLY A 379 -21.56 4.22 0.14
CA GLY A 379 -21.99 3.33 -0.94
C GLY A 379 -21.60 3.77 -2.35
N LEU A 380 -21.42 5.07 -2.61
CA LEU A 380 -20.87 5.55 -3.89
C LEU A 380 -19.37 5.28 -4.03
N VAL A 381 -18.59 5.48 -2.96
CA VAL A 381 -17.14 5.23 -2.92
C VAL A 381 -16.85 3.72 -2.99
N ASP A 382 -17.64 2.91 -2.30
CA ASP A 382 -17.57 1.44 -2.35
C ASP A 382 -17.83 0.92 -3.79
N ARG A 383 -18.83 1.48 -4.51
CA ARG A 383 -19.10 1.16 -5.92
C ARG A 383 -17.97 1.59 -6.86
N GLN A 384 -17.44 2.81 -6.67
CA GLN A 384 -16.34 3.32 -7.50
C GLN A 384 -15.05 2.51 -7.30
N ALA A 385 -14.77 2.07 -6.08
CA ALA A 385 -13.66 1.17 -5.77
C ALA A 385 -13.77 -0.17 -6.51
N GLN A 386 -14.98 -0.76 -6.55
CA GLN A 386 -15.23 -2.00 -7.28
C GLN A 386 -14.99 -1.81 -8.79
N GLN A 387 -15.47 -0.72 -9.39
CA GLN A 387 -15.19 -0.37 -10.79
C GLN A 387 -13.69 -0.20 -11.07
N VAL A 388 -12.93 0.40 -10.14
CA VAL A 388 -11.47 0.51 -10.27
C VAL A 388 -10.80 -0.85 -10.21
N LEU A 389 -11.20 -1.75 -9.30
CA LEU A 389 -10.70 -3.13 -9.20
C LEU A 389 -11.01 -3.94 -10.47
N ASP A 390 -12.26 -3.93 -10.93
CA ASP A 390 -12.71 -4.67 -12.12
C ASP A 390 -12.02 -4.18 -13.41
N SER A 391 -11.47 -2.95 -13.42
CA SER A 391 -10.71 -2.41 -14.55
C SER A 391 -9.29 -2.98 -14.71
N VAL A 392 -8.79 -3.76 -13.73
CA VAL A 392 -7.42 -4.32 -13.69
C VAL A 392 -7.40 -5.74 -14.22
N GLY A 393 -6.78 -5.97 -15.38
CA GLY A 393 -6.58 -7.28 -16.01
C GLY A 393 -7.85 -8.08 -16.35
N ASN A 394 -9.04 -7.57 -16.05
CA ASN A 394 -10.32 -8.25 -16.25
C ASN A 394 -10.99 -7.90 -17.59
N LYS A 395 -10.39 -7.00 -18.39
CA LYS A 395 -11.02 -6.39 -19.57
C LYS A 395 -11.51 -7.38 -20.64
N THR A 396 -10.90 -8.56 -20.77
CA THR A 396 -11.26 -9.47 -21.87
C THR A 396 -11.18 -10.98 -21.59
N TYR A 397 -10.81 -11.44 -20.37
CA TYR A 397 -10.86 -12.86 -20.02
C TYR A 397 -12.30 -13.31 -19.71
N THR A 398 -13.07 -13.58 -20.76
CA THR A 398 -14.09 -14.63 -20.68
C THR A 398 -13.38 -15.96 -20.92
N PRO A 399 -13.48 -16.97 -20.04
CA PRO A 399 -13.03 -18.31 -20.38
C PRO A 399 -13.83 -18.79 -21.60
N SER A 400 -13.14 -19.12 -22.68
CA SER A 400 -13.74 -19.81 -23.83
C SER A 400 -13.95 -21.26 -23.43
N GLY A 401 -15.03 -21.52 -22.69
CA GLY A 401 -15.52 -22.88 -22.46
C GLY A 401 -15.80 -23.54 -23.81
N GLY A 402 -15.46 -24.82 -23.92
CA GLY A 402 -15.65 -25.57 -25.16
C GLY A 402 -17.11 -25.67 -25.57
N SER A 403 -17.32 -25.73 -26.88
CA SER A 403 -18.51 -26.31 -27.53
C SER A 403 -18.05 -27.55 -28.28
#